data_AF-I9VJA9-F1
#
_entry.id   AF-I9VJA9-F1
#
_cell.length_a   1.000
_cell.length_b   1.000
_cell.length_c   1.000
_cell.angle_alpha   90.00
_cell.angle_beta   90.00
_cell.angle_gamma   90.00
#
_symmetry.space_group_name_H-M   'P 1'
#
loop_
_entity.id
_entity.type
_entity.pdbx_description
1 polymer ?
#
loop_
_entity_poly.entity_id
_entity_poly.type
_entity_poly.pdbx_seq_one_letter_code
_entity_poly.pdbx_strand_id
1 'polypeptide(L)'
;MEKLMALYGISSPSGREGKMAKFIIEELKRMEIPFRQDRYGNIYAVKGNRKSYPCVVAHMDEVHRRKTGSYAAHLVADSMIVGYDHKRKRMTGIGADDKNGIWICLKCLEDCKTVKCAFFVQEEVGCIGSSHADMSFFSDCRFVIQCDRKGNGDMVTQINGMKLCSNEFISAIDFRKYGYKPAQGLNTDVAALKRNGLEVSCINLSCGYYEPHTDNEYTVVADLCKCYRFVRHIICCHKGTCMHIPEAEKKTFPGYYELFGLTGYSEEDYIRLSEETYMGYAKTTKTSSKNKF
;
A
#
# COMPACT_ATOMS: atom_id res chain seq x y z
N MET A 1 0.84 -12.34 -16.89
CA MET A 1 -0.21 -13.14 -16.23
C MET A 1 0.37 -14.23 -15.35
N GLU A 2 1.31 -15.05 -15.82
CA GLU A 2 1.92 -16.15 -15.04
C GLU A 2 2.41 -15.72 -13.65
N LYS A 3 3.24 -14.65 -13.57
CA LYS A 3 3.74 -14.13 -12.30
C LYS A 3 2.62 -13.68 -11.33
N LEU A 4 1.58 -13.07 -11.87
CA LEU A 4 0.43 -12.60 -11.08
C LEU A 4 -0.32 -13.81 -10.50
N MET A 5 -0.56 -14.85 -11.31
CA MET A 5 -1.19 -16.08 -10.84
C MET A 5 -0.32 -16.82 -9.80
N ALA A 6 1.00 -16.83 -9.99
CA ALA A 6 1.94 -17.40 -9.03
C ALA A 6 1.87 -16.69 -7.67
N LEU A 7 1.83 -15.35 -7.66
CA LEU A 7 1.64 -14.56 -6.44
C LEU A 7 0.35 -14.99 -5.71
N TYR A 8 -0.80 -15.03 -6.40
CA TYR A 8 -2.05 -15.45 -5.77
C TYR A 8 -2.03 -16.89 -5.24
N GLY A 9 -1.21 -17.76 -5.81
CA GLY A 9 -1.01 -19.13 -5.34
C GLY A 9 -0.19 -19.24 -4.04
N ILE A 10 0.59 -18.22 -3.69
CA ILE A 10 1.38 -18.19 -2.46
C ILE A 10 0.49 -17.78 -1.31
N SER A 11 0.53 -18.53 -0.21
CA SER A 11 -0.07 -18.09 1.05
C SER A 11 0.99 -17.46 1.95
N SER A 12 0.68 -16.30 2.49
CA SER A 12 1.58 -15.48 3.30
C SER A 12 0.86 -14.78 4.46
N PRO A 13 0.24 -15.51 5.41
CA PRO A 13 -0.39 -14.86 6.56
C PRO A 13 0.60 -14.00 7.35
N SER A 14 0.13 -12.95 8.03
CA SER A 14 1.00 -12.10 8.86
C SER A 14 1.82 -12.91 9.87
N GLY A 15 3.13 -12.66 9.91
CA GLY A 15 4.14 -13.40 10.67
C GLY A 15 4.57 -14.73 10.05
N ARG A 16 4.09 -15.06 8.84
CA ARG A 16 4.41 -16.28 8.06
C ARG A 16 4.69 -15.97 6.58
N GLU A 17 5.24 -14.80 6.30
CA GLU A 17 5.52 -14.25 4.97
C GLU A 17 6.68 -14.97 4.25
N GLY A 18 7.38 -15.90 4.91
CA GLY A 18 8.61 -16.52 4.40
C GLY A 18 8.52 -17.12 2.99
N LYS A 19 7.35 -17.65 2.58
CA LYS A 19 7.15 -18.13 1.20
C LYS A 19 7.08 -16.98 0.18
N MET A 20 6.39 -15.89 0.54
CA MET A 20 6.31 -14.69 -0.30
C MET A 20 7.66 -13.98 -0.38
N ALA A 21 8.33 -13.80 0.76
CA ALA A 21 9.69 -13.27 0.82
C ALA A 21 10.66 -14.07 -0.06
N LYS A 22 10.61 -15.41 0.01
CA LYS A 22 11.42 -16.29 -0.85
C LYS A 22 11.13 -16.06 -2.33
N PHE A 23 9.86 -16.01 -2.72
CA PHE A 23 9.46 -15.75 -4.11
C PHE A 23 9.99 -14.39 -4.61
N ILE A 24 9.82 -13.33 -3.82
CA ILE A 24 10.33 -11.99 -4.16
C ILE A 24 11.85 -12.02 -4.31
N ILE A 25 12.58 -12.65 -3.39
CA ILE A 25 14.04 -12.79 -3.46
C ILE A 25 14.49 -13.55 -4.70
N GLU A 26 13.80 -14.64 -5.07
CA GLU A 26 14.09 -15.41 -6.27
C GLU A 26 13.87 -14.57 -7.55
N GLU A 27 12.80 -13.79 -7.60
CA GLU A 27 12.56 -12.85 -8.69
C GLU A 27 13.62 -11.74 -8.77
N LEU A 28 14.04 -11.17 -7.64
CA LEU A 28 15.11 -10.18 -7.59
C LEU A 28 16.44 -10.75 -8.07
N LYS A 29 16.79 -11.99 -7.66
CA LYS A 29 17.98 -12.71 -8.13
C LYS A 29 17.92 -12.98 -9.63
N ARG A 30 16.77 -13.43 -10.15
CA ARG A 30 16.54 -13.67 -11.58
C ARG A 30 16.72 -12.41 -12.42
N MET A 31 16.34 -11.25 -11.87
CA MET A 31 16.53 -9.95 -12.52
C MET A 31 17.91 -9.33 -12.26
N GLU A 32 18.79 -9.99 -11.52
CA GLU A 32 20.11 -9.50 -11.10
C GLU A 32 20.04 -8.14 -10.37
N ILE A 33 18.98 -7.94 -9.59
CA ILE A 33 18.75 -6.70 -8.84
C ILE A 33 19.34 -6.83 -7.43
N PRO A 34 20.25 -5.93 -7.01
CA PRO A 34 20.73 -5.89 -5.63
C PRO A 34 19.58 -5.67 -4.64
N PHE A 35 19.61 -6.45 -3.56
CA PHE A 35 18.65 -6.32 -2.46
C PHE A 35 19.30 -6.63 -1.12
N ARG A 36 18.65 -6.17 -0.05
CA ARG A 36 18.96 -6.57 1.33
C ARG A 36 17.66 -6.91 2.07
N GLN A 37 17.78 -7.74 3.09
CA GLN A 37 16.69 -8.01 4.03
C GLN A 37 17.12 -7.52 5.42
N ASP A 38 16.23 -6.83 6.14
CA ASP A 38 16.51 -6.41 7.50
C ASP A 38 16.16 -7.49 8.55
N ARG A 39 16.37 -7.16 9.82
CA ARG A 39 16.08 -8.08 10.94
C ARG A 39 14.59 -8.34 11.19
N TYR A 40 13.71 -7.48 10.71
CA TYR A 40 12.26 -7.65 10.81
C TYR A 40 11.72 -8.50 9.65
N GLY A 41 12.51 -8.66 8.59
CA GLY A 41 12.15 -9.42 7.39
C GLY A 41 11.76 -8.54 6.21
N ASN A 42 11.81 -7.21 6.35
CA ASN A 42 11.54 -6.29 5.24
C ASN A 42 12.61 -6.44 4.16
N ILE A 43 12.19 -6.41 2.89
CA ILE A 43 13.09 -6.55 1.75
C ILE A 43 13.21 -5.19 1.05
N TYR A 44 14.45 -4.79 0.75
CA TYR A 44 14.77 -3.52 0.10
C TYR A 44 15.57 -3.81 -1.17
N ALA A 45 15.01 -3.44 -2.32
CA ALA A 45 15.61 -3.63 -3.64
C ALA A 45 15.95 -2.29 -4.29
N VAL A 46 17.13 -2.19 -4.90
CA VAL A 46 17.60 -0.98 -5.60
C VAL A 46 18.03 -1.34 -7.01
N LYS A 47 17.30 -0.85 -8.01
CA LYS A 47 17.68 -1.02 -9.43
C LYS A 47 18.24 0.28 -9.99
N GLY A 48 19.41 0.17 -10.63
CA GLY A 48 20.11 1.26 -11.28
C GLY A 48 21.02 2.07 -10.34
N ASN A 49 21.89 2.89 -10.92
CA ASN A 49 22.84 3.73 -10.19
C ASN A 49 22.56 5.20 -10.52
N ARG A 50 21.87 5.92 -9.62
CA ARG A 50 21.47 7.32 -9.80
C ARG A 50 21.55 8.07 -8.47
N LYS A 51 21.59 9.39 -8.55
CA LYS A 51 21.57 10.28 -7.36
C LYS A 51 20.22 10.27 -6.63
N SER A 52 19.13 9.93 -7.32
CA SER A 52 17.81 9.86 -6.72
C SER A 52 16.91 8.84 -7.41
N TYR A 53 15.92 8.34 -6.69
CA TYR A 53 15.08 7.21 -7.10
C TYR A 53 13.58 7.51 -6.93
N PRO A 54 12.70 7.04 -7.83
CA PRO A 54 11.33 6.75 -7.43
C PRO A 54 11.31 5.53 -6.52
N CYS A 55 10.38 5.48 -5.59
CA CYS A 55 10.16 4.29 -4.77
C CYS A 55 8.71 3.79 -4.86
N VAL A 56 8.55 2.47 -4.96
CA VAL A 56 7.25 1.78 -4.85
C VAL A 56 7.32 0.83 -3.67
N VAL A 57 6.28 0.79 -2.84
CA VAL A 57 6.23 -0.07 -1.65
C VAL A 57 4.98 -0.94 -1.67
N ALA A 58 5.07 -2.11 -1.04
CA ALA A 58 3.99 -3.07 -0.89
C ALA A 58 4.18 -3.87 0.41
N HIS A 59 3.10 -4.44 0.94
CA HIS A 59 3.21 -5.41 2.04
C HIS A 59 3.18 -6.85 1.51
N MET A 60 3.79 -7.77 2.26
CA MET A 60 3.94 -9.18 1.86
C MET A 60 2.89 -10.10 2.48
N ASP A 61 2.26 -9.66 3.56
CA ASP A 61 1.30 -10.48 4.27
C ASP A 61 -0.09 -10.46 3.63
N GLU A 62 -0.97 -11.33 4.11
CA GLU A 62 -2.38 -11.38 3.76
C GLU A 62 -3.18 -11.75 5.00
N VAL A 63 -4.45 -11.30 5.08
CA VAL A 63 -5.36 -11.73 6.15
C VAL A 63 -5.81 -13.19 6.02
N HIS A 64 -5.76 -13.74 4.80
CA HIS A 64 -6.34 -15.04 4.48
C HIS A 64 -5.53 -16.21 5.04
N ARG A 65 -6.21 -17.14 5.72
CA ARG A 65 -5.58 -18.36 6.27
C ARG A 65 -6.06 -19.61 5.55
N ARG A 66 -5.33 -19.99 4.50
CA ARG A 66 -5.64 -21.18 3.69
C ARG A 66 -5.08 -22.45 4.35
N LYS A 67 -5.96 -23.35 4.79
CA LYS A 67 -5.58 -24.56 5.56
C LYS A 67 -5.69 -25.89 4.81
N THR A 68 -6.31 -25.91 3.63
CA THR A 68 -6.69 -27.17 2.94
C THR A 68 -5.70 -27.65 1.91
N GLY A 69 -4.82 -26.79 1.41
CA GLY A 69 -3.91 -27.12 0.31
C GLY A 69 -4.58 -27.29 -1.07
N SER A 70 -5.90 -27.13 -1.16
CA SER A 70 -6.72 -27.24 -2.38
C SER A 70 -7.17 -25.89 -2.92
N TYR A 71 -6.51 -24.81 -2.52
CA TYR A 71 -6.77 -23.47 -3.02
C TYR A 71 -6.16 -23.31 -4.41
N ALA A 72 -6.88 -22.65 -5.32
CA ALA A 72 -6.35 -22.15 -6.58
C ALA A 72 -6.96 -20.78 -6.92
N ALA A 73 -6.16 -19.94 -7.57
CA ALA A 73 -6.64 -18.72 -8.21
C ALA A 73 -7.05 -19.03 -9.66
N HIS A 74 -8.16 -18.46 -10.11
CA HIS A 74 -8.75 -18.70 -11.42
C HIS A 74 -8.98 -17.39 -12.15
N LEU A 75 -8.59 -17.33 -13.43
CA LEU A 75 -9.00 -16.25 -14.32
C LEU A 75 -10.39 -16.59 -14.88
N VAL A 76 -11.35 -15.74 -14.63
CA VAL A 76 -12.75 -15.88 -15.03
C VAL A 76 -13.06 -14.81 -16.07
N ALA A 77 -13.71 -15.22 -17.16
CA ALA A 77 -14.12 -14.36 -18.27
C ALA A 77 -12.99 -13.44 -18.77
N ASP A 78 -11.75 -13.95 -18.79
CA ASP A 78 -10.52 -13.27 -19.21
C ASP A 78 -10.29 -11.88 -18.58
N SER A 79 -10.92 -11.60 -17.44
CA SER A 79 -10.98 -10.25 -16.87
C SER A 79 -10.84 -10.20 -15.36
N MET A 80 -11.34 -11.21 -14.65
CA MET A 80 -11.38 -11.23 -13.19
C MET A 80 -10.60 -12.41 -12.64
N ILE A 81 -9.80 -12.18 -11.60
CA ILE A 81 -9.12 -13.24 -10.87
C ILE A 81 -9.83 -13.44 -9.54
N VAL A 82 -10.20 -14.68 -9.26
CA VAL A 82 -10.93 -15.09 -8.05
C VAL A 82 -10.28 -16.32 -7.42
N GLY A 83 -10.54 -16.57 -6.13
CA GLY A 83 -9.97 -17.70 -5.41
C GLY A 83 -11.03 -18.76 -5.07
N TYR A 84 -10.66 -20.03 -5.19
CA TYR A 84 -11.56 -21.14 -4.92
C TYR A 84 -10.85 -22.25 -4.14
N ASP A 85 -11.50 -22.75 -3.08
CA ASP A 85 -11.06 -23.94 -2.35
C ASP A 85 -11.83 -25.16 -2.87
N HIS A 86 -11.16 -26.02 -3.64
CA HIS A 86 -11.78 -27.19 -4.27
C HIS A 86 -12.27 -28.25 -3.28
N LYS A 87 -11.64 -28.37 -2.11
CA LYS A 87 -12.04 -29.34 -1.08
C LYS A 87 -13.28 -28.85 -0.33
N ARG A 88 -13.35 -27.56 -0.04
CA ARG A 88 -14.52 -26.95 0.62
C ARG A 88 -15.64 -26.54 -0.33
N LYS A 89 -15.37 -26.54 -1.64
CA LYS A 89 -16.30 -26.16 -2.70
C LYS A 89 -16.87 -24.75 -2.51
N ARG A 90 -16.02 -23.78 -2.15
CA ARG A 90 -16.44 -22.39 -1.90
C ARG A 90 -15.38 -21.39 -2.32
N MET A 91 -15.81 -20.14 -2.51
CA MET A 91 -14.92 -19.00 -2.71
C MET A 91 -14.00 -18.81 -1.51
N THR A 92 -12.79 -18.31 -1.76
CA THR A 92 -11.81 -17.95 -0.73
C THR A 92 -10.98 -16.81 -1.26
N GLY A 93 -10.68 -15.83 -0.40
CA GLY A 93 -9.98 -14.63 -0.83
C GLY A 93 -8.59 -14.91 -1.41
N ILE A 94 -8.19 -14.08 -2.37
CA ILE A 94 -6.98 -14.27 -3.18
C ILE A 94 -5.71 -13.66 -2.55
N GLY A 95 -5.86 -12.83 -1.52
CA GLY A 95 -4.80 -12.00 -0.94
C GLY A 95 -4.41 -10.88 -1.88
N ALA A 96 -5.38 -10.30 -2.60
CA ALA A 96 -5.07 -9.22 -3.55
C ALA A 96 -4.60 -7.95 -2.85
N ASP A 97 -5.08 -7.73 -1.64
CA ASP A 97 -4.45 -6.93 -0.60
C ASP A 97 -3.31 -7.76 0.05
N ASP A 98 -2.02 -7.53 -0.24
CA ASP A 98 -1.44 -6.58 -1.22
C ASP A 98 -0.61 -7.28 -2.30
N LYS A 99 -1.02 -8.47 -2.76
CA LYS A 99 -0.36 -9.11 -3.92
C LYS A 99 -0.41 -8.26 -5.19
N ASN A 100 -1.40 -7.37 -5.32
CA ASN A 100 -1.46 -6.42 -6.41
C ASN A 100 -0.32 -5.41 -6.34
N GLY A 101 -0.04 -4.82 -5.17
CA GLY A 101 1.10 -3.94 -4.94
C GLY A 101 2.44 -4.65 -5.13
N ILE A 102 2.58 -5.89 -4.66
CA ILE A 102 3.78 -6.71 -4.91
C ILE A 102 4.00 -6.89 -6.42
N TRP A 103 2.95 -7.23 -7.16
CA TRP A 103 3.04 -7.39 -8.61
C TRP A 103 3.47 -6.09 -9.31
N ILE A 104 2.91 -4.95 -8.91
CA ILE A 104 3.29 -3.62 -9.43
C ILE A 104 4.77 -3.33 -9.13
N CYS A 105 5.25 -3.59 -7.90
CA CYS A 105 6.66 -3.43 -7.55
C CYS A 105 7.57 -4.26 -8.46
N LEU A 106 7.26 -5.54 -8.65
CA LEU A 106 8.02 -6.43 -9.53
C LEU A 106 7.99 -5.97 -10.99
N LYS A 107 6.84 -5.47 -11.46
CA LYS A 107 6.71 -4.90 -12.81
C LYS A 107 7.52 -3.63 -13.00
N CYS A 108 7.56 -2.74 -11.99
CA CYS A 108 8.42 -1.57 -12.00
C CYS A 108 9.91 -1.96 -12.03
N LEU A 109 10.30 -2.97 -11.25
CA LEU A 109 11.66 -3.51 -11.26
C LEU A 109 12.02 -4.13 -12.62
N GLU A 110 11.09 -4.70 -13.36
CA GLU A 110 11.34 -5.17 -14.73
C GLU A 110 11.49 -4.00 -15.71
N ASP A 111 10.49 -3.11 -15.76
CA ASP A 111 10.33 -2.19 -16.88
C ASP A 111 11.05 -0.83 -16.69
N CYS A 112 11.38 -0.45 -15.44
CA CYS A 112 12.07 0.81 -15.16
C CYS A 112 13.60 0.64 -15.12
N LYS A 113 14.33 1.63 -15.65
CA LYS A 113 15.80 1.68 -15.59
C LYS A 113 16.34 2.01 -14.19
N THR A 114 15.55 2.74 -13.40
CA THR A 114 15.93 3.22 -12.07
C THR A 114 14.69 3.25 -11.18
N VAL A 115 14.67 2.44 -10.13
CA VAL A 115 13.58 2.36 -9.16
C VAL A 115 14.05 1.66 -7.88
N LYS A 116 13.50 2.07 -6.74
CA LYS A 116 13.59 1.36 -5.47
C LYS A 116 12.27 0.67 -5.15
N CYS A 117 12.34 -0.55 -4.60
CA CYS A 117 11.17 -1.22 -4.05
C CYS A 117 11.42 -1.65 -2.61
N ALA A 118 10.45 -1.42 -1.73
CA ALA A 118 10.47 -1.99 -0.37
C ALA A 118 9.24 -2.88 -0.18
N PHE A 119 9.46 -4.05 0.42
CA PHE A 119 8.42 -5.02 0.74
C PHE A 119 8.38 -5.21 2.24
N PHE A 120 7.26 -4.87 2.87
CA PHE A 120 7.11 -4.87 4.33
C PHE A 120 6.43 -6.16 4.82
N VAL A 121 6.76 -6.56 6.04
CA VAL A 121 6.05 -7.63 6.76
C VAL A 121 4.94 -7.07 7.64
N GLN A 122 3.92 -7.87 7.89
CA GLN A 122 2.95 -7.64 8.97
C GLN A 122 2.24 -6.28 8.92
N GLU A 123 1.79 -5.85 7.75
CA GLU A 123 0.96 -4.65 7.58
C GLU A 123 -0.41 -4.84 8.23
N GLU A 124 -1.04 -5.98 7.93
CA GLU A 124 -2.43 -6.30 8.30
C GLU A 124 -2.66 -6.46 9.81
N VAL A 125 -1.57 -6.47 10.59
CA VAL A 125 -1.57 -6.56 12.05
C VAL A 125 -0.95 -5.33 12.72
N GLY A 126 -0.84 -4.21 11.99
CA GLY A 126 -0.46 -2.91 12.54
C GLY A 126 0.81 -2.29 11.94
N CYS A 127 1.07 -2.49 10.64
CA CYS A 127 2.20 -1.86 9.94
C CYS A 127 3.55 -2.15 10.61
N ILE A 128 3.77 -3.36 11.12
CA ILE A 128 4.94 -3.67 11.98
C ILE A 128 6.26 -3.50 11.20
N GLY A 129 6.29 -3.98 9.95
CA GLY A 129 7.46 -3.88 9.07
C GLY A 129 7.83 -2.43 8.76
N SER A 130 6.87 -1.64 8.25
CA SER A 130 7.09 -0.23 7.89
C SER A 130 7.36 0.67 9.10
N SER A 131 6.77 0.36 10.27
CA SER A 131 7.05 1.06 11.53
C SER A 131 8.50 0.89 11.99
N HIS A 132 9.20 -0.16 11.54
CA HIS A 132 10.62 -0.39 11.81
C HIS A 132 11.50 -0.24 10.57
N ALA A 133 10.99 0.45 9.53
CA ALA A 133 11.71 0.58 8.28
C ALA A 133 13.06 1.30 8.47
N ASP A 134 14.07 0.84 7.73
CA ASP A 134 15.32 1.59 7.58
C ASP A 134 15.08 2.86 6.76
N MET A 135 14.90 3.99 7.46
CA MET A 135 14.60 5.28 6.85
C MET A 135 15.73 5.80 5.95
N SER A 136 16.98 5.35 6.16
CA SER A 136 18.09 5.73 5.27
C SER A 136 17.89 5.26 3.83
N PHE A 137 17.12 4.18 3.63
CA PHE A 137 16.74 3.67 2.31
C PHE A 137 16.01 4.72 1.46
N PHE A 138 15.25 5.61 2.10
CA PHE A 138 14.39 6.61 1.45
C PHE A 138 15.03 7.99 1.30
N SER A 139 16.26 8.19 1.81
CA SER A 139 16.93 9.50 1.85
C SER A 139 17.20 10.13 0.48
N ASP A 140 17.35 9.32 -0.56
CA ASP A 140 17.54 9.72 -1.95
C ASP A 140 16.28 9.47 -2.80
N CYS A 141 15.14 9.17 -2.17
CA CYS A 141 13.88 9.02 -2.88
C CYS A 141 13.33 10.38 -3.29
N ARG A 142 12.62 10.41 -4.41
CA ARG A 142 11.93 11.61 -4.93
C ARG A 142 10.49 11.71 -4.43
N PHE A 143 9.89 10.53 -4.27
CA PHE A 143 8.53 10.27 -3.79
C PHE A 143 8.40 8.77 -3.52
N VAL A 144 7.35 8.38 -2.79
CA VAL A 144 7.01 6.98 -2.48
C VAL A 144 5.58 6.69 -2.93
N ILE A 145 5.36 5.59 -3.64
CA ILE A 145 4.03 5.14 -4.08
C ILE A 145 3.74 3.81 -3.42
N GLN A 146 2.63 3.72 -2.68
CA GLN A 146 2.01 2.46 -2.29
C GLN A 146 0.85 2.15 -3.23
N CYS A 147 0.61 0.89 -3.53
CA CYS A 147 -0.48 0.46 -4.41
C CYS A 147 -1.33 -0.57 -3.66
N ASP A 148 -1.99 -0.12 -2.60
CA ASP A 148 -2.62 -0.94 -1.59
C ASP A 148 -3.95 -0.31 -1.15
N ARG A 149 -4.88 -0.23 -2.10
CA ARG A 149 -6.20 0.33 -1.88
C ARG A 149 -7.20 -0.38 -2.80
N LYS A 150 -8.38 -0.70 -2.27
CA LYS A 150 -9.46 -1.29 -3.08
C LYS A 150 -9.95 -0.32 -4.16
N GLY A 151 -10.51 -0.88 -5.24
CA GLY A 151 -11.09 -0.12 -6.33
C GLY A 151 -10.06 0.32 -7.37
N ASN A 152 -10.37 1.36 -8.14
CA ASN A 152 -9.57 1.76 -9.29
C ASN A 152 -9.41 3.28 -9.52
N GLY A 153 -9.98 4.12 -8.66
CA GLY A 153 -10.03 5.57 -8.85
C GLY A 153 -9.50 6.40 -7.67
N ASP A 154 -9.18 5.78 -6.54
CA ASP A 154 -8.72 6.51 -5.36
C ASP A 154 -7.20 6.69 -5.38
N MET A 155 -6.77 7.92 -5.11
CA MET A 155 -5.40 8.31 -4.81
C MET A 155 -5.39 8.93 -3.41
N VAL A 156 -5.02 8.15 -2.41
CA VAL A 156 -4.97 8.60 -1.02
C VAL A 156 -3.85 9.63 -0.87
N THR A 157 -4.24 10.85 -0.52
CA THR A 157 -3.33 11.99 -0.29
C THR A 157 -3.36 12.47 1.16
N GLN A 158 -4.27 11.93 1.98
CA GLN A 158 -4.43 12.27 3.38
C GLN A 158 -4.91 11.05 4.18
N ILE A 159 -4.37 10.86 5.38
CA ILE A 159 -4.76 9.80 6.31
C ILE A 159 -4.95 10.43 7.70
N ASN A 160 -6.13 10.27 8.30
CA ASN A 160 -6.44 10.79 9.65
C ASN A 160 -6.00 12.25 9.88
N GLY A 161 -6.25 13.13 8.91
CA GLY A 161 -5.85 14.54 8.96
C GLY A 161 -4.40 14.83 8.53
N MET A 162 -3.49 13.85 8.55
CA MET A 162 -2.12 13.99 8.07
C MET A 162 -2.07 13.99 6.55
N LYS A 163 -1.57 15.09 5.95
CA LYS A 163 -1.28 15.15 4.51
C LYS A 163 -0.08 14.27 4.18
N LEU A 164 -0.14 13.57 3.04
CA LEU A 164 0.91 12.66 2.61
C LEU A 164 1.83 13.27 1.54
N CYS A 165 1.33 14.24 0.78
CA CYS A 165 2.03 14.81 -0.36
C CYS A 165 1.79 16.31 -0.50
N SER A 166 2.74 16.98 -1.15
CA SER A 166 2.67 18.41 -1.43
C SER A 166 1.72 18.71 -2.61
N ASN A 167 1.26 19.96 -2.70
CA ASN A 167 0.40 20.40 -3.80
C ASN A 167 1.13 20.40 -5.15
N GLU A 168 2.44 20.62 -5.13
CA GLU A 168 3.32 20.55 -6.31
C GLU A 168 3.36 19.12 -6.85
N PHE A 169 3.44 18.12 -5.98
CA PHE A 169 3.39 16.72 -6.39
C PHE A 169 2.05 16.37 -7.04
N ILE A 170 0.93 16.75 -6.40
CA ILE A 170 -0.43 16.50 -6.93
C ILE A 170 -0.61 17.13 -8.31
N SER A 171 -0.12 18.37 -8.47
CA SER A 171 -0.20 19.10 -9.75
C SER A 171 0.67 18.48 -10.84
N ALA A 172 1.73 17.76 -10.49
CA ALA A 172 2.72 17.26 -11.45
C ALA A 172 2.43 15.85 -12.00
N ILE A 173 1.49 15.10 -11.41
CA ILE A 173 1.30 13.67 -11.72
C ILE A 173 0.11 13.35 -12.64
N ASP A 174 -0.66 14.36 -13.10
CA ASP A 174 -1.76 14.18 -14.06
C ASP A 174 -2.77 13.06 -13.72
N PHE A 175 -3.06 12.86 -12.43
CA PHE A 175 -3.86 11.74 -11.93
C PHE A 175 -5.25 11.62 -12.60
N ARG A 176 -5.87 12.75 -12.98
CA ARG A 176 -7.19 12.78 -13.65
C ARG A 176 -7.17 12.08 -15.00
N LYS A 177 -6.05 12.11 -15.73
CA LYS A 177 -5.89 11.44 -17.03
C LYS A 177 -6.02 9.93 -16.92
N TYR A 178 -5.72 9.38 -15.74
CA TYR A 178 -5.80 7.95 -15.45
C TYR A 178 -7.08 7.57 -14.69
N GLY A 179 -8.00 8.52 -14.51
CA GLY A 179 -9.27 8.29 -13.81
C GLY A 179 -9.14 8.25 -12.28
N TYR A 180 -8.04 8.76 -11.73
CA TYR A 180 -7.86 8.86 -10.28
C TYR A 180 -8.43 10.18 -9.73
N LYS A 181 -8.69 10.21 -8.42
CA LYS A 181 -9.09 11.40 -7.64
C LYS A 181 -8.46 11.34 -6.25
N PRO A 182 -8.15 12.50 -5.62
CA PRO A 182 -7.71 12.54 -4.24
C PRO A 182 -8.76 11.89 -3.32
N ALA A 183 -8.29 11.11 -2.34
CA ALA A 183 -9.11 10.42 -1.37
C ALA A 183 -8.49 10.51 0.04
N GLN A 184 -9.33 10.32 1.05
CA GLN A 184 -8.89 10.04 2.42
C GLN A 184 -8.72 8.53 2.59
N GLY A 185 -7.64 8.13 3.25
CA GLY A 185 -7.35 6.73 3.52
C GLY A 185 -7.30 6.42 5.01
N LEU A 186 -7.12 5.13 5.28
CA LEU A 186 -6.85 4.59 6.61
C LEU A 186 -5.35 4.44 6.84
N ASN A 187 -4.97 3.98 8.02
CA ASN A 187 -3.57 3.72 8.35
C ASN A 187 -3.01 2.63 7.43
N THR A 188 -1.94 2.95 6.70
CA THR A 188 -1.19 2.01 5.83
C THR A 188 0.32 2.19 6.02
N ASP A 189 1.13 1.37 5.35
CA ASP A 189 2.60 1.50 5.37
C ASP A 189 3.11 2.92 5.08
N VAL A 190 2.57 3.65 4.11
CA VAL A 190 3.03 5.03 3.85
C VAL A 190 2.71 6.00 4.98
N ALA A 191 1.66 5.74 5.79
CA ALA A 191 1.40 6.51 7.00
C ALA A 191 2.45 6.21 8.07
N ALA A 192 2.84 4.95 8.26
CA ALA A 192 3.90 4.56 9.18
C ALA A 192 5.24 5.19 8.76
N LEU A 193 5.59 5.14 7.47
CA LEU A 193 6.78 5.80 6.94
C LEU A 193 6.75 7.33 7.18
N LYS A 194 5.59 7.98 7.00
CA LYS A 194 5.42 9.40 7.30
C LYS A 194 5.69 9.73 8.76
N ARG A 195 5.14 8.94 9.69
CA ARG A 195 5.38 9.11 11.13
C ARG A 195 6.83 8.86 11.51
N ASN A 196 7.52 7.99 10.77
CA ASN A 196 8.95 7.73 10.92
C ASN A 196 9.86 8.78 10.25
N GLY A 197 9.30 9.90 9.77
CA GLY A 197 10.09 11.01 9.23
C GLY A 197 10.38 10.91 7.73
N LEU A 198 9.54 10.23 6.94
CA LEU A 198 9.65 10.29 5.48
C LEU A 198 9.45 11.73 4.98
N GLU A 199 10.52 12.37 4.50
CA GLU A 199 10.52 13.80 4.12
C GLU A 199 10.04 14.09 2.69
N VAL A 200 9.62 13.06 1.94
CA VAL A 200 9.15 13.21 0.55
C VAL A 200 7.68 12.85 0.41
N SER A 201 7.01 13.41 -0.60
CA SER A 201 5.62 13.12 -0.93
C SER A 201 5.39 11.61 -1.10
N CYS A 202 4.32 11.12 -0.50
CA CYS A 202 3.86 9.76 -0.73
C CYS A 202 2.36 9.71 -1.02
N ILE A 203 1.93 8.66 -1.71
CA ILE A 203 0.52 8.39 -2.02
C ILE A 203 0.25 6.90 -1.88
N ASN A 204 -1.02 6.54 -1.62
CA ASN A 204 -1.49 5.17 -1.74
C ASN A 204 -2.57 5.09 -2.83
N LEU A 205 -2.41 4.18 -3.79
CA LEU A 205 -3.23 4.10 -4.99
C LEU A 205 -4.13 2.88 -4.97
N SER A 206 -5.38 3.09 -5.37
CA SER A 206 -6.27 1.96 -5.66
C SER A 206 -5.75 1.11 -6.82
N CYS A 207 -5.69 -0.21 -6.62
CA CYS A 207 -4.90 -1.12 -7.44
C CYS A 207 -5.69 -2.32 -7.98
N GLY A 208 -7.01 -2.17 -8.12
CA GLY A 208 -7.86 -3.07 -8.92
C GLY A 208 -8.35 -4.31 -8.20
N TYR A 209 -8.21 -4.38 -6.87
CA TYR A 209 -8.87 -5.40 -6.05
C TYR A 209 -10.16 -4.89 -5.41
N TYR A 210 -11.06 -5.81 -5.09
CA TYR A 210 -12.41 -5.53 -4.62
C TYR A 210 -12.81 -6.55 -3.55
N GLU A 211 -13.76 -6.16 -2.70
CA GLU A 211 -14.20 -6.93 -1.52
C GLU A 211 -13.03 -7.43 -0.66
N PRO A 212 -12.06 -6.55 -0.30
CA PRO A 212 -10.88 -6.97 0.45
C PRO A 212 -11.26 -7.59 1.78
N HIS A 213 -10.37 -8.48 2.24
CA HIS A 213 -10.51 -9.17 3.53
C HIS A 213 -11.77 -10.04 3.65
N THR A 214 -12.36 -10.43 2.51
CA THR A 214 -13.48 -11.37 2.44
C THR A 214 -13.12 -12.62 1.64
N ASP A 215 -13.92 -13.68 1.79
CA ASP A 215 -13.81 -14.88 0.95
C ASP A 215 -14.16 -14.61 -0.53
N ASN A 216 -14.75 -13.46 -0.86
CA ASN A 216 -15.14 -13.06 -2.20
C ASN A 216 -14.13 -12.13 -2.88
N GLU A 217 -13.00 -11.84 -2.22
CA GLU A 217 -11.99 -10.92 -2.76
C GLU A 217 -11.56 -11.31 -4.19
N TYR A 218 -11.56 -10.32 -5.08
CA TYR A 218 -11.22 -10.51 -6.49
C TYR A 218 -10.39 -9.35 -7.03
N THR A 219 -9.70 -9.60 -8.13
CA THR A 219 -8.97 -8.56 -8.89
C THR A 219 -9.50 -8.45 -10.31
N VAL A 220 -9.75 -7.21 -10.75
CA VAL A 220 -10.03 -6.90 -12.15
C VAL A 220 -8.71 -6.57 -12.84
N VAL A 221 -8.29 -7.42 -13.77
CA VAL A 221 -6.97 -7.34 -14.42
C VAL A 221 -6.78 -6.00 -15.15
N ALA A 222 -7.84 -5.49 -15.78
CA ALA A 222 -7.81 -4.20 -16.47
C ALA A 222 -7.50 -3.03 -15.52
N ASP A 223 -8.04 -3.06 -14.30
CA ASP A 223 -7.83 -2.01 -13.30
C ASP A 223 -6.46 -2.09 -12.65
N LEU A 224 -5.96 -3.29 -12.38
CA LEU A 224 -4.58 -3.50 -11.96
C LEU A 224 -3.59 -2.96 -13.02
N CYS A 225 -3.86 -3.25 -14.30
CA CYS A 225 -3.05 -2.73 -15.40
C CYS A 225 -3.16 -1.20 -15.54
N LYS A 226 -4.34 -0.63 -15.28
CA LYS A 226 -4.54 0.83 -15.25
C LYS A 226 -3.68 1.48 -14.16
N CYS A 227 -3.70 0.92 -12.94
CA CYS A 227 -2.85 1.37 -11.84
C CYS A 227 -1.37 1.30 -12.22
N TYR A 228 -0.92 0.17 -12.76
CA TYR A 228 0.46 0.02 -13.23
C TYR A 228 0.87 1.08 -14.27
N ARG A 229 0.01 1.36 -15.26
CA ARG A 229 0.26 2.41 -16.26
C ARG A 229 0.39 3.79 -15.61
N PHE A 230 -0.38 4.07 -14.56
CA PHE A 230 -0.30 5.32 -13.83
C PHE A 230 0.99 5.42 -13.02
N VAL A 231 1.37 4.37 -12.29
CA VAL A 231 2.66 4.31 -11.56
C VAL A 231 3.84 4.55 -12.49
N ARG A 232 3.85 3.90 -13.66
CA ARG A 232 4.89 4.14 -14.69
C ARG A 232 4.92 5.58 -15.17
N HIS A 233 3.75 6.20 -15.36
CA HIS A 233 3.66 7.60 -15.76
C HIS A 233 4.31 8.50 -14.73
N ILE A 234 3.99 8.34 -13.44
CA ILE A 234 4.60 9.12 -12.35
C ILE A 234 6.13 8.93 -12.34
N ILE A 235 6.60 7.68 -12.41
CA ILE A 235 8.04 7.35 -12.45
C ILE A 235 8.76 8.00 -13.64
N CYS A 236 8.13 7.99 -14.81
CA CYS A 236 8.71 8.48 -16.06
C CYS A 236 8.67 10.01 -16.16
N CYS A 237 7.57 10.66 -15.78
CA CYS A 237 7.34 12.08 -16.01
C CYS A 237 7.83 12.94 -14.85
N HIS A 238 7.71 12.48 -13.62
CA HIS A 238 8.14 13.28 -12.48
C HIS A 238 9.63 13.07 -12.19
N LYS A 239 10.48 14.07 -12.49
CA LYS A 239 11.95 14.00 -12.31
C LYS A 239 12.50 14.67 -11.07
N GLY A 240 11.77 15.63 -10.50
CA GLY A 240 12.16 16.34 -9.28
C GLY A 240 11.97 15.51 -8.01
N THR A 241 12.49 16.02 -6.90
CA THR A 241 12.17 15.58 -5.55
C THR A 241 11.01 16.42 -5.05
N CYS A 242 9.95 15.78 -4.55
CA CYS A 242 8.84 16.49 -3.93
C CYS A 242 8.95 16.34 -2.42
N MET A 243 9.56 17.33 -1.77
CA MET A 243 9.63 17.36 -0.31
C MET A 243 8.23 17.58 0.29
N HIS A 244 7.93 16.83 1.34
CA HIS A 244 6.73 17.01 2.16
C HIS A 244 7.03 16.50 3.57
N ILE A 245 7.28 17.41 4.50
CA ILE A 245 7.40 17.07 5.92
C ILE A 245 6.00 17.24 6.54
N PRO A 246 5.40 16.17 7.11
CA PRO A 246 4.10 16.30 7.76
C PRO A 246 4.18 17.27 8.95
N GLU A 247 3.14 18.09 9.13
CA GLU A 247 2.99 18.89 10.35
C GLU A 247 2.85 17.95 11.56
N ALA A 248 3.40 18.34 12.72
CA ALA A 248 3.41 17.50 13.93
C ALA A 248 1.97 17.07 14.33
N GLU A 249 1.74 15.76 14.42
CA GLU A 249 0.44 15.20 14.81
C GLU A 249 0.04 15.71 16.21
N LYS A 250 -1.17 16.27 16.34
CA LYS A 250 -1.88 16.33 17.63
C LYS A 250 -2.47 14.94 17.89
N LYS A 251 -2.29 14.42 19.12
CA LYS A 251 -2.69 13.07 19.58
C LYS A 251 -3.96 12.55 18.89
N THR A 252 -3.85 11.36 18.29
CA THR A 252 -4.84 10.79 17.37
C THR A 252 -5.87 9.91 18.07
N PHE A 253 -7.04 9.81 17.44
CA PHE A 253 -8.09 8.82 17.70
C PHE A 253 -7.54 7.38 17.60
N PRO A 254 -8.08 6.39 18.32
CA PRO A 254 -7.62 4.99 18.26
C PRO A 254 -7.57 4.47 16.82
N GLY A 255 -6.60 3.59 16.54
CA GLY A 255 -6.45 2.98 15.21
C GLY A 255 -7.67 2.12 14.85
N TYR A 256 -7.96 1.96 13.56
CA TYR A 256 -9.10 1.15 13.09
C TYR A 256 -9.14 -0.24 13.74
N TYR A 257 -8.01 -0.96 13.72
CA TYR A 257 -7.90 -2.29 14.32
C TYR A 257 -7.92 -2.29 15.85
N GLU A 258 -7.51 -1.19 16.48
CA GLU A 258 -7.64 -1.00 17.94
C GLU A 258 -9.11 -0.84 18.34
N LEU A 259 -9.90 -0.17 17.51
CA LEU A 259 -11.32 0.13 17.77
C LEU A 259 -12.24 -1.05 17.37
N PHE A 260 -11.92 -1.75 16.29
CA PHE A 260 -12.85 -2.71 15.66
C PHE A 260 -12.32 -4.15 15.53
N GLY A 261 -11.05 -4.41 15.83
CA GLY A 261 -10.44 -5.73 15.71
C GLY A 261 -10.31 -6.24 14.27
N LEU A 262 -9.80 -7.47 14.12
CA LEU A 262 -9.50 -8.12 12.82
C LEU A 262 -10.75 -8.49 12.00
N THR A 263 -11.94 -8.35 12.57
CA THR A 263 -13.23 -8.70 11.92
C THR A 263 -14.12 -7.47 11.72
N GLY A 264 -13.51 -6.27 11.70
CA GLY A 264 -14.15 -4.98 11.96
C GLY A 264 -15.20 -4.47 10.96
N TYR A 265 -15.98 -3.49 11.45
CA TYR A 265 -17.12 -2.76 10.88
C TYR A 265 -16.88 -2.06 9.51
N SER A 266 -17.86 -1.30 8.99
CA SER A 266 -17.67 -0.55 7.74
C SER A 266 -16.59 0.54 7.89
N GLU A 267 -15.70 0.63 6.90
CA GLU A 267 -14.68 1.69 6.82
C GLU A 267 -15.30 3.10 6.86
N GLU A 268 -16.50 3.26 6.30
CA GLU A 268 -17.27 4.51 6.32
C GLU A 268 -17.61 4.92 7.76
N ASP A 269 -17.95 3.98 8.64
CA ASP A 269 -18.22 4.26 10.05
C ASP A 269 -16.97 4.69 10.80
N TYR A 270 -15.80 4.10 10.53
CA TYR A 270 -14.55 4.54 11.14
C TYR A 270 -14.18 5.95 10.69
N ILE A 271 -14.27 6.23 9.38
CA ILE A 271 -13.97 7.56 8.83
C ILE A 271 -14.90 8.58 9.49
N ARG A 272 -16.21 8.31 9.56
CA ARG A 272 -17.18 9.18 10.25
C ARG A 272 -16.81 9.43 11.72
N LEU A 273 -16.51 8.37 12.48
CA LEU A 273 -16.13 8.49 13.91
C LEU A 273 -14.84 9.29 14.11
N SER A 274 -13.86 9.11 13.22
CA SER A 274 -12.62 9.87 13.23
C SER A 274 -12.91 11.35 12.97
N GLU A 275 -13.67 11.68 11.93
CA GLU A 275 -14.04 13.04 11.57
C GLU A 275 -14.84 13.75 12.67
N GLU A 276 -15.82 13.06 13.27
CA GLU A 276 -16.62 13.56 14.40
C GLU A 276 -15.72 13.90 15.59
N THR A 277 -14.76 13.03 15.91
CA THR A 277 -13.84 13.26 17.03
C THR A 277 -12.92 14.44 16.75
N TYR A 278 -12.32 14.51 15.56
CA TYR A 278 -11.46 15.64 15.17
C TYR A 278 -12.24 16.97 15.11
N MET A 279 -13.48 16.97 14.61
CA MET A 279 -14.35 18.15 14.63
C MET A 279 -14.81 18.54 16.04
N GLY A 280 -15.01 17.56 16.93
CA GLY A 280 -15.29 17.79 18.35
C GLY A 280 -14.14 18.50 19.07
N TYR A 281 -12.90 18.07 18.83
CA TYR A 281 -11.69 18.74 19.34
C TYR A 281 -11.45 20.14 18.74
N ALA A 282 -11.80 20.35 17.48
CA ALA A 282 -11.72 21.67 16.84
C ALA A 282 -12.75 22.68 17.41
N LYS A 283 -13.92 22.20 17.86
CA LYS A 283 -14.93 23.03 18.53
C LYS A 283 -14.54 23.39 19.97
N THR A 284 -13.96 22.46 20.73
CA THR A 284 -13.52 22.72 22.12
C THR A 284 -12.28 23.60 22.22
N THR A 285 -11.39 23.56 21.22
CA THR A 285 -10.23 24.46 21.18
C THR A 285 -10.62 25.91 20.88
N LYS A 286 -11.65 26.14 20.05
CA LYS A 286 -12.18 27.50 19.76
C LYS A 286 -12.93 28.16 20.92
N THR A 287 -13.39 27.41 21.92
CA THR A 287 -14.08 27.96 23.10
C THR A 287 -13.15 28.27 24.28
N SER A 288 -11.85 27.95 24.20
CA SER A 288 -10.90 28.19 25.31
C SER A 288 -10.18 29.55 25.29
N SER A 289 -10.41 30.40 24.28
CA SER A 289 -9.72 31.70 24.13
C SER A 289 -10.66 32.91 24.30
N LYS A 290 -11.61 32.86 25.24
CA LYS A 290 -12.34 34.07 25.66
C LYS A 290 -12.39 34.19 27.19
N ASN A 291 -11.74 35.25 27.65
CA ASN A 291 -11.95 35.99 28.89
C ASN A 291 -11.41 35.38 30.20
N LYS A 292 -10.18 35.78 30.54
CA LYS A 292 -9.90 36.31 31.87
C LYS A 292 -9.50 37.77 31.72
N PHE A 293 -10.38 38.66 32.19
CA PHE A 293 -9.99 39.96 32.70
C PHE A 293 -9.19 39.77 33.99
#